data_AF-A0A7X8IBF2-F1
#
_entry.id   AF-A0A7X8IBF2-F1
#
_cell.length_a   1.000
_cell.length_b   1.000
_cell.length_c   1.000
_cell.angle_alpha   90.00
_cell.angle_beta   90.00
_cell.angle_gamma   90.00
#
_symmetry.space_group_name_H-M   'P 1'
#
loop_
_entity.id
_entity.type
_entity.pdbx_description
1 polymer ?
#
loop_
_entity_poly.entity_id
_entity_poly.type
_entity_poly.pdbx_seq_one_letter_code
_entity_poly.pdbx_strand_id
1 'polypeptide(L)'
;LLVGLMLLSVIATGCISKVEAEPETLSIEDKLVGEWGNDDISFIFNEEIAMMVVDNFAVGDEDKGKVTWEIDSKNDPIHLDLIMTNYEENEETVWPMIIRFLTDDKIQMCSYREQLILFIEGGIEKLERPANFIDDGDKILFVLDRK
;
A
#
# COMPACT_ATOMS: atom_id res chain seq x y z
N LEU A 1 23.20 0.80 73.67
CA LEU A 1 22.98 2.04 72.90
C LEU A 1 24.06 2.09 71.81
N LEU A 2 23.76 1.76 70.55
CA LEU A 2 23.34 2.70 69.47
C LEU A 2 24.26 3.94 69.50
N VAL A 3 25.11 4.22 68.51
CA VAL A 3 24.87 4.70 67.13
C VAL A 3 26.25 4.67 66.42
N GLY A 4 26.48 4.47 65.11
CA GLY A 4 25.67 4.31 63.92
C GLY A 4 26.62 4.25 62.71
N LEU A 5 26.32 3.36 61.76
CA LEU A 5 26.96 3.27 60.44
C LEU A 5 26.82 4.61 59.68
N MET A 6 27.90 5.06 59.02
CA MET A 6 27.78 5.86 57.80
C MET A 6 28.54 5.16 56.67
N LEU A 7 27.75 4.56 55.79
CA LEU A 7 28.15 4.02 54.50
C LEU A 7 28.43 5.20 53.55
N LEU A 8 29.64 5.25 52.99
CA LEU A 8 29.94 6.00 51.78
C LEU A 8 29.23 5.30 50.61
N SER A 9 28.07 5.81 50.20
CA SER A 9 27.45 5.39 48.94
C SER A 9 28.12 6.14 47.78
N VAL A 10 28.76 5.36 46.92
CA VAL A 10 29.29 5.77 45.62
C VAL A 10 28.12 6.26 44.78
N ILE A 11 28.15 7.55 44.40
CA ILE A 11 27.27 8.09 43.36
C ILE A 11 27.80 7.54 42.04
N ALA A 12 27.27 6.39 41.63
CA ALA A 12 27.42 5.91 40.27
C ALA A 12 26.59 6.83 39.37
N THR A 13 27.27 7.79 38.74
CA THR A 13 26.74 8.62 37.67
C THR A 13 26.26 7.70 36.56
N GLY A 14 24.96 7.40 36.55
CA GLY A 14 24.32 6.65 35.49
C GLY A 14 24.43 7.46 34.20
N CYS A 15 25.30 7.02 33.29
CA CYS A 15 25.18 7.34 31.89
C CYS A 15 23.82 6.82 31.43
N ILE A 16 22.83 7.70 31.36
CA ILE A 16 21.63 7.44 30.57
C ILE A 16 22.12 7.50 29.14
N SER A 17 22.57 6.36 28.61
CA SER A 17 22.70 6.16 27.18
C SER A 17 21.31 6.39 26.61
N LYS A 18 21.11 7.56 26.02
CA LYS A 18 19.95 7.85 25.19
C LYS A 18 20.00 6.82 24.07
N VAL A 19 19.22 5.75 24.21
CA VAL A 19 18.94 4.83 23.12
C VAL A 19 18.18 5.67 22.12
N GLU A 20 18.89 6.20 21.13
CA GLU A 20 18.28 6.71 19.92
C GLU A 20 17.65 5.48 19.28
N ALA A 21 16.33 5.34 19.46
CA ALA A 21 15.56 4.37 18.71
C ALA A 21 15.79 4.74 17.24
N GLU A 22 16.38 3.81 16.48
CA GLU A 22 16.41 3.94 15.03
C GLU A 22 14.96 4.11 14.56
N PRO A 23 14.68 5.06 13.65
CA PRO A 23 13.33 5.23 13.14
C PRO A 23 12.88 3.90 12.57
N GLU A 24 11.82 3.32 13.14
CA GLU A 24 11.23 2.09 12.63
C GLU A 24 10.82 2.35 11.18
N THR A 25 11.59 1.79 10.24
CA THR A 25 11.26 1.90 8.82
C THR A 25 10.07 0.98 8.58
N LEU A 26 8.89 1.57 8.44
CA LEU A 26 7.68 0.86 8.02
C LEU A 26 7.95 0.06 6.74
N SER A 27 7.38 -1.15 6.67
CA SER A 27 7.38 -1.94 5.43
C SER A 27 6.62 -1.20 4.32
N ILE A 28 6.80 -1.63 3.07
CA ILE A 28 6.10 -0.99 1.94
C ILE A 28 4.59 -1.28 2.02
N GLU A 29 4.25 -2.47 2.50
CA GLU A 29 2.90 -2.91 2.83
C GLU A 29 2.28 -1.98 3.87
N ASP A 30 2.96 -1.75 4.99
CA ASP A 30 2.47 -0.86 6.07
C ASP A 30 2.29 0.58 5.59
N LYS A 31 3.18 1.06 4.72
CA LYS A 31 3.04 2.38 4.10
C LYS A 31 1.83 2.47 3.19
N LEU A 32 1.52 1.40 2.45
CA LEU A 32 0.41 1.39 1.51
C LEU A 32 -0.96 1.32 2.20
N VAL A 33 -1.08 0.63 3.34
CA VAL A 33 -2.34 0.53 4.09
C VAL A 33 -2.89 1.91 4.42
N GLY A 34 -4.15 2.17 4.06
CA GLY A 34 -4.85 3.44 4.20
C GLY A 34 -5.68 3.80 2.97
N GLU A 35 -6.27 5.00 2.99
CA GLU A 35 -7.00 5.55 1.84
C GLU A 35 -6.11 6.51 1.04
N TRP A 36 -6.10 6.32 -0.28
CA TRP A 36 -5.38 7.13 -1.25
C TRP A 36 -6.35 7.58 -2.32
N GLY A 37 -6.53 8.88 -2.47
CA GLY A 37 -7.50 9.37 -3.44
C GLY A 37 -7.17 10.74 -3.98
N ASN A 38 -7.92 11.11 -5.02
CA ASN A 38 -8.03 12.48 -5.50
C ASN A 38 -9.52 12.89 -5.47
N ASP A 39 -9.97 13.74 -6.38
CA ASP A 39 -11.38 14.16 -6.44
C ASP A 39 -12.26 13.16 -7.22
N ASP A 40 -11.66 12.28 -8.03
CA ASP A 40 -12.35 11.39 -8.97
C ASP A 40 -12.35 9.92 -8.50
N ILE A 41 -11.30 9.51 -7.78
CA ILE A 41 -11.07 8.11 -7.40
C ILE A 41 -10.42 8.00 -6.02
N SER A 42 -10.83 6.98 -5.25
CA SER A 42 -10.17 6.53 -4.03
C SER A 42 -9.81 5.04 -4.12
N PHE A 43 -8.63 4.70 -3.63
CA PHE A 43 -8.18 3.34 -3.36
C PHE A 43 -8.03 3.17 -1.85
N ILE A 44 -8.66 2.16 -1.29
CA ILE A 44 -8.59 1.85 0.12
C ILE A 44 -7.87 0.52 0.26
N PHE A 45 -6.70 0.51 0.89
CA PHE A 45 -5.93 -0.70 1.18
C PHE A 45 -6.01 -1.00 2.67
N ASN A 46 -6.42 -2.21 3.02
CA ASN A 46 -6.29 -2.80 4.34
C ASN A 46 -5.32 -4.00 4.26
N GLU A 47 -5.00 -4.65 5.38
CA GLU A 47 -4.02 -5.75 5.46
C GLU A 47 -4.30 -6.90 4.47
N GLU A 48 -5.55 -7.14 4.08
CA GLU A 48 -5.94 -8.25 3.19
C GLU A 48 -6.74 -7.83 1.94
N ILE A 49 -7.34 -6.65 1.96
CA ILE A 49 -8.39 -6.26 0.99
C ILE A 49 -8.05 -4.90 0.42
N ALA A 50 -8.34 -4.72 -0.86
CA ALA A 50 -8.37 -3.43 -1.51
C ALA A 50 -9.78 -3.11 -1.99
N MET A 51 -10.13 -1.83 -2.04
CA MET A 51 -11.36 -1.34 -2.64
C MET A 51 -11.04 -0.15 -3.54
N MET A 52 -11.67 -0.10 -4.70
CA MET A 52 -11.62 1.06 -5.59
C MET A 52 -12.99 1.72 -5.61
N VAL A 53 -13.03 3.03 -5.36
CA VAL A 53 -14.25 3.84 -5.36
C VAL A 53 -14.11 4.91 -6.43
N VAL A 54 -15.05 4.93 -7.38
CA VAL A 54 -15.15 5.92 -8.46
C VAL A 54 -16.60 6.40 -8.53
N ASP A 55 -16.83 7.70 -8.34
CA ASP A 55 -18.17 8.29 -8.23
C ASP A 55 -19.08 7.53 -7.23
N ASN A 56 -20.17 6.91 -7.71
CA ASN A 56 -21.12 6.12 -6.92
C ASN A 56 -20.92 4.61 -7.09
N PHE A 57 -19.76 4.19 -7.60
CA PHE A 57 -19.43 2.80 -7.87
C PHE A 57 -18.23 2.36 -7.02
N ALA A 58 -18.38 1.21 -6.36
CA ALA A 58 -17.32 0.58 -5.60
C ALA A 58 -17.05 -0.82 -6.18
N VAL A 59 -15.77 -1.13 -6.37
CA VAL A 59 -15.26 -2.45 -6.76
C VAL A 59 -14.56 -3.07 -5.55
N GLY A 60 -14.89 -4.32 -5.23
CA GLY A 60 -14.40 -5.01 -4.03
C GLY A 60 -15.41 -5.13 -2.89
N ASP A 61 -16.70 -4.91 -3.16
CA ASP A 61 -17.81 -5.17 -2.23
C ASP A 61 -18.14 -6.68 -2.19
N GLU A 62 -18.50 -7.20 -1.01
CA GLU A 62 -18.69 -8.64 -0.75
C GLU A 62 -19.69 -9.29 -1.73
N ASP A 63 -20.69 -8.53 -2.18
CA ASP A 63 -21.73 -9.00 -3.10
C ASP A 63 -21.27 -9.12 -4.57
N LYS A 64 -20.15 -8.51 -4.96
CA LYS A 64 -19.67 -8.46 -6.37
C LYS A 64 -18.28 -9.06 -6.60
N GLY A 65 -17.66 -9.57 -5.54
CA GLY A 65 -16.32 -10.14 -5.59
C GLY A 65 -15.35 -9.41 -4.66
N LYS A 66 -14.48 -10.18 -4.00
CA LYS A 66 -13.44 -9.63 -3.13
C LYS A 66 -12.28 -9.17 -4.00
N VAL A 67 -11.76 -7.97 -3.72
CA VAL A 67 -10.49 -7.51 -4.30
C VAL A 67 -9.40 -7.62 -3.23
N THR A 68 -8.38 -8.44 -3.50
CA THR A 68 -7.15 -8.50 -2.71
C THR A 68 -6.03 -7.76 -3.44
N TRP A 69 -4.88 -7.62 -2.79
CA TRP A 69 -3.73 -6.97 -3.40
C TRP A 69 -2.41 -7.64 -2.98
N GLU A 70 -1.43 -7.57 -3.87
CA GLU A 70 -0.08 -8.07 -3.65
C GLU A 70 0.95 -7.04 -4.09
N ILE A 71 2.03 -6.89 -3.32
CA ILE A 71 3.11 -5.96 -3.63
C ILE A 71 4.45 -6.69 -3.71
N ASP A 72 5.22 -6.42 -4.77
CA ASP A 72 6.60 -6.90 -4.92
C ASP A 72 7.56 -5.72 -5.02
N SER A 73 8.15 -5.42 -3.86
CA SER A 73 9.11 -4.34 -3.65
C SER A 73 10.53 -4.64 -4.14
N LYS A 74 10.80 -5.84 -4.69
CA LYS A 74 12.13 -6.18 -5.23
C LYS A 74 12.40 -5.55 -6.59
N ASN A 75 11.35 -5.06 -7.25
CA ASN A 75 11.44 -4.43 -8.56
C ASN A 75 11.50 -2.90 -8.41
N ASP A 76 12.12 -2.25 -9.39
CA ASP A 76 12.08 -0.81 -9.55
C ASP A 76 11.62 -0.51 -10.99
N PRO A 77 10.38 0.00 -11.19
CA PRO A 77 9.39 0.38 -10.19
C PRO A 77 8.81 -0.76 -9.33
N ILE A 78 8.25 -0.42 -8.16
CA ILE A 78 7.55 -1.39 -7.30
C ILE A 78 6.33 -1.93 -8.05
N HIS A 79 6.14 -3.23 -7.97
CA HIS A 79 5.02 -3.91 -8.60
C HIS A 79 3.85 -4.03 -7.64
N LEU A 80 2.63 -3.74 -8.11
CA LEU A 80 1.40 -3.86 -7.35
C LEU A 80 0.36 -4.58 -8.22
N ASP A 81 -0.27 -5.61 -7.68
CA ASP A 81 -1.37 -6.32 -8.32
C ASP A 81 -2.65 -6.14 -7.51
N LEU A 82 -3.75 -5.78 -8.17
CA LEU A 82 -5.10 -5.90 -7.61
C LEU A 82 -5.77 -7.15 -8.19
N ILE A 83 -6.29 -8.01 -7.34
CA ILE A 83 -6.79 -9.34 -7.73
C ILE A 83 -8.26 -9.39 -7.37
N MET A 84 -9.13 -9.49 -8.37
CA MET A 84 -10.57 -9.65 -8.18
C MET A 84 -10.94 -11.12 -8.31
N THR A 85 -11.56 -11.67 -7.27
CA THR A 85 -12.10 -13.03 -7.30
C THR A 85 -13.61 -12.97 -7.58
N ASN A 86 -14.04 -13.51 -8.71
CA ASN A 86 -15.46 -13.77 -8.98
C ASN A 86 -15.85 -15.11 -8.33
N TYR A 87 -16.63 -15.06 -7.25
CA TYR A 87 -17.03 -16.26 -6.52
C TYR A 87 -18.04 -17.15 -7.26
N GLU A 88 -18.78 -16.63 -8.23
CA GLU A 88 -19.75 -17.43 -9.01
C GLU A 88 -19.04 -18.30 -10.04
N GLU A 89 -18.02 -17.75 -10.69
CA GLU A 89 -17.28 -18.41 -11.78
C GLU A 89 -15.99 -19.08 -11.27
N ASN A 90 -15.57 -18.77 -10.03
CA ASN A 90 -14.29 -19.18 -9.43
C ASN A 90 -13.11 -18.80 -10.35
N GLU A 91 -13.20 -17.59 -10.90
CA GLU A 91 -12.21 -16.99 -11.79
C GLU A 91 -11.58 -15.76 -11.12
N GLU A 92 -10.29 -15.58 -11.38
CA GLU A 92 -9.52 -14.43 -10.88
C GLU A 92 -9.10 -13.54 -12.04
N THR A 93 -9.37 -12.24 -11.90
CA THR A 93 -8.86 -11.21 -12.80
C THR A 93 -7.84 -10.37 -12.06
N VAL A 94 -6.63 -10.27 -12.61
CA VAL A 94 -5.56 -9.48 -12.01
C VAL A 94 -5.36 -8.20 -12.81
N TRP A 95 -5.28 -7.08 -12.10
CA TRP A 95 -4.96 -5.77 -12.66
C TRP A 95 -3.54 -5.37 -12.26
N PRO A 96 -2.56 -5.54 -13.18
CA PRO A 96 -1.16 -5.29 -12.87
C PRO A 96 -0.84 -3.80 -12.96
N MET A 97 -0.07 -3.34 -11.99
CA MET A 97 0.33 -1.95 -11.86
C MET A 97 1.77 -1.83 -11.42
N ILE A 98 2.30 -0.63 -11.60
CA ILE A 98 3.47 -0.15 -10.88
C ILE A 98 3.07 0.96 -9.93
N ILE A 99 3.76 1.05 -8.80
CA ILE A 99 3.54 2.06 -7.77
C ILE A 99 4.86 2.68 -7.34
N ARG A 100 4.82 3.95 -6.93
CA ARG A 100 5.90 4.59 -6.16
C ARG A 100 5.32 5.55 -5.14
N PHE A 101 6.02 5.68 -4.02
CA PHE A 101 5.77 6.71 -3.02
C PHE A 101 6.55 7.96 -3.42
N LEU A 102 5.84 9.06 -3.68
CA LEU A 102 6.44 10.37 -3.95
C LEU A 102 6.81 11.07 -2.64
N THR A 103 5.93 10.93 -1.63
CA THR A 103 6.13 11.33 -0.23
C THR A 103 5.37 10.35 0.67
N ASP A 104 5.44 10.52 1.99
CA ASP A 104 4.64 9.72 2.93
C ASP A 104 3.13 9.88 2.68
N ASP A 105 2.68 11.06 2.24
CA ASP A 105 1.27 11.35 1.97
C ASP A 105 0.92 11.39 0.47
N LYS A 106 1.77 10.88 -0.42
CA LYS A 106 1.52 10.92 -1.86
C LYS A 106 2.08 9.72 -2.60
N ILE A 107 1.24 9.06 -3.38
CA ILE A 107 1.63 7.96 -4.25
C ILE A 107 1.37 8.28 -5.71
N GLN A 108 2.04 7.53 -6.57
CA GLN A 108 1.74 7.46 -7.98
C GLN A 108 1.60 6.00 -8.41
N MET A 109 0.52 5.68 -9.11
CA MET A 109 0.23 4.36 -9.65
C MET A 109 0.09 4.45 -11.17
N CYS A 110 0.48 3.41 -11.89
CA CYS A 110 0.38 3.34 -13.34
C CYS A 110 -0.03 1.95 -13.80
N SER A 111 -0.96 1.89 -14.76
CA SER A 111 -1.41 0.67 -15.43
C SER A 111 -1.73 0.96 -16.90
N TYR A 112 -2.05 -0.05 -17.70
CA TYR A 112 -2.65 0.16 -19.01
C TYR A 112 -4.15 0.40 -18.89
N ARG A 113 -4.69 1.33 -19.69
CA ARG A 113 -6.11 1.71 -19.63
C ARG A 113 -7.04 0.54 -19.96
N GLU A 114 -6.64 -0.28 -20.94
CA GLU A 114 -7.35 -1.48 -21.33
C GLU A 114 -7.51 -2.46 -20.15
N GLN A 115 -6.50 -2.56 -19.27
CA GLN A 115 -6.55 -3.46 -18.12
C GLN A 115 -7.52 -3.00 -17.04
N LEU A 116 -7.71 -1.69 -16.84
CA LEU A 116 -8.75 -1.20 -15.94
C LEU A 116 -10.15 -1.61 -16.45
N ILE A 117 -10.37 -1.50 -17.77
CA ILE A 117 -11.65 -1.88 -18.38
C ILE A 117 -11.87 -3.39 -18.18
N LEU A 118 -10.88 -4.20 -18.54
CA LEU A 118 -10.95 -5.65 -18.35
C LEU A 118 -11.14 -6.04 -16.89
N PHE A 119 -10.46 -5.37 -15.96
CA PHE A 119 -10.63 -5.62 -14.53
C PHE A 119 -12.07 -5.36 -14.07
N ILE A 120 -12.66 -4.22 -14.44
CA ILE A 120 -14.06 -3.89 -14.09
C ILE A 120 -15.05 -4.85 -14.75
N GLU A 121 -14.75 -5.32 -15.97
CA GLU A 121 -15.60 -6.24 -16.73
C GLU A 121 -15.38 -7.72 -16.36
N GLY A 122 -14.39 -8.05 -15.52
CA GLY A 122 -14.02 -9.43 -15.17
C GLY A 122 -13.35 -10.21 -16.29
N GLY A 123 -12.69 -9.54 -17.23
CA GLY A 123 -12.04 -10.16 -18.38
C GLY A 123 -10.66 -10.76 -18.05
N ILE A 124 -10.42 -12.00 -18.50
CA ILE A 124 -9.15 -12.71 -18.34
C ILE A 124 -8.30 -12.58 -19.62
N GLU A 125 -7.29 -11.72 -19.62
CA GLU A 125 -6.28 -11.69 -20.68
C GLU A 125 -4.86 -11.58 -20.14
N LYS A 126 -3.89 -11.73 -21.04
CA LYS A 126 -2.45 -11.71 -20.74
C LYS A 126 -2.04 -10.34 -20.23
N LEU A 127 -1.47 -10.32 -19.04
CA LEU A 127 -1.22 -9.11 -18.27
C LEU A 127 0.18 -8.57 -18.55
N GLU A 128 0.27 -7.51 -19.36
CA GLU A 128 1.50 -6.72 -19.50
C GLU A 128 1.55 -5.66 -18.39
N ARG A 129 2.62 -5.61 -17.60
CA ARG A 129 2.80 -4.56 -16.59
C ARG A 129 3.56 -3.38 -17.22
N PRO A 130 3.17 -2.12 -16.97
CA PRO A 130 3.97 -0.97 -17.40
C PRO A 130 5.38 -1.03 -16.82
N ALA A 131 6.39 -0.73 -17.64
CA ALA A 131 7.78 -0.68 -17.15
C ALA A 131 8.16 0.68 -16.52
N ASN A 132 7.33 1.71 -16.70
CA ASN A 132 7.61 3.08 -16.24
C ASN A 132 6.33 3.92 -16.09
N PHE A 133 6.47 5.08 -15.46
CA PHE A 133 5.41 6.07 -15.24
C PHE A 133 5.28 7.10 -16.37
N ILE A 134 5.82 6.82 -17.57
CA ILE A 134 5.70 7.72 -18.72
C ILE A 134 4.36 7.41 -19.40
N ASP A 135 3.48 8.41 -19.44
CA ASP A 135 2.24 8.34 -20.20
C ASP A 135 2.54 8.51 -21.69
N ASP A 136 2.30 7.44 -22.45
CA ASP A 136 2.44 7.34 -23.90
C ASP A 136 1.08 7.32 -24.61
N GLY A 137 -0.02 7.52 -23.88
CA GLY A 137 -1.39 7.51 -24.39
C GLY A 137 -2.16 6.24 -24.06
N ASP A 138 -1.47 5.10 -23.87
CA ASP A 138 -2.09 3.80 -23.60
C ASP A 138 -2.24 3.51 -22.10
N LYS A 139 -1.49 4.26 -21.28
CA LYS A 139 -1.48 4.12 -19.83
C LYS A 139 -2.52 5.00 -19.15
N ILE A 140 -2.86 4.61 -17.94
CA ILE A 140 -3.54 5.44 -16.96
C ILE A 140 -2.58 5.69 -15.80
N LEU A 141 -2.51 6.95 -15.38
CA LEU A 141 -1.60 7.42 -14.34
C LEU A 141 -2.42 8.05 -13.22
N PHE A 142 -2.36 7.46 -12.04
CA PHE A 142 -2.98 8.00 -10.85
C PHE A 142 -1.93 8.72 -10.01
N VAL A 143 -2.21 9.96 -9.62
CA VAL A 143 -1.46 10.67 -8.57
C VAL A 143 -2.45 10.90 -7.45
N LEU A 144 -2.19 10.30 -6.30
CA LEU A 144 -3.15 10.18 -5.21
C LEU A 144 -2.53 10.73 -3.94
N ASP A 145 -3.33 11.50 -3.20
CA ASP A 145 -2.97 11.99 -1.88
C ASP A 145 -3.56 11.04 -0.82
N ARG A 146 -2.87 10.93 0.31
CA ARG A 146 -3.41 10.28 1.50
C ARG A 146 -4.65 11.05 1.98
N LYS A 147 -5.74 10.34 2.30
CA LYS A 147 -6.98 10.94 2.84
C LYS A 147 -7.08 10.81 4.36
#